data_AF-A0A6P7QRC2-F1
#
_entry.id   AF-A0A6P7QRC2-F1
#
_cell.length_a   1.000
_cell.length_b   1.000
_cell.length_c   1.000
_cell.angle_alpha   90.00
_cell.angle_beta   90.00
_cell.angle_gamma   90.00
#
_symmetry.space_group_name_H-M   'P 1'
#
loop_
_entity.id
_entity.type
_entity.pdbx_description
1 polymer ?
#
loop_
_entity_poly.entity_id
_entity_poly.type
_entity_poly.pdbx_seq_one_letter_code
_entity_poly.pdbx_strand_id
1 'polypeptide(L)'
;MALPTARPLLGSCGSPICSLSFLLLLLSLGWIPCLQTQTTKTSQEATLLHAVNGAADFASPVPSLPTGLFLGLTCEEVSDLSMEQAKGLAMAVRQKNIILRGHQLRCLARRLPRHLTNEELDALPLDLLLFLNPAMLPGQQACAHFFSLISKANVDVLPRRSLERQRLLMEALKCQGVYGFQVSEADVRALGGLACDLPGKFVARSSEVLLPWLAGCQGPLDQSQEKAVREVLRSGRTPYGPPSKWSVSTLDALQSLVAVLDESIVQSIPKDVIAEWLQQISRDPSRLGSKLTVIHPRFRRDAEQKACPPGKEPYKVDEDLIFYENWELEACVDGTMLARQMDLVNEIPFTYEQLSIFKHKLDKTYPQGYPESLIQQLGHFFRYVSPEDIHQWNVTSPDTVKTLLKVSKGQKMNAQAIALVACYLRGGGQLDEDIVKALGDIPLSYLCDFSPQDLHSVPSSVMWLVGPQDLDKCSQRHLGLLYQKACSAFQNVSGLEYFEKIKTFLGGASVKDLRALSQHNVSMDIATFKRLQVDSLVGLSVAEVQKLLGPNIVDLKTEEDKSPVRDWLFRQHQKDLDRLGLGLQGGIPNGYLVLDFNVREAFSSGASLLGPGFVSVWIPALLPALRLS
;
A
#
# COMPACT_ATOMS: atom_id res chain seq x y z
N MET A 1 76.15 32.19 -4.86
CA MET A 1 74.98 32.66 -5.64
C MET A 1 73.76 32.57 -4.74
N ALA A 2 73.17 33.73 -4.47
CA ALA A 2 71.89 34.04 -3.81
C ALA A 2 71.27 33.04 -2.80
N LEU A 3 71.47 33.36 -1.52
CA LEU A 3 70.43 33.37 -0.47
C LEU A 3 69.35 34.44 -0.84
N PRO A 4 68.13 34.49 -0.24
CA PRO A 4 68.02 34.53 1.23
C PRO A 4 66.74 33.93 1.88
N THR A 5 66.89 33.40 3.10
CA THR A 5 66.24 33.80 4.39
C THR A 5 64.72 33.66 4.47
N ALA A 6 64.11 33.08 5.51
CA ALA A 6 64.30 33.42 6.91
C ALA A 6 63.94 32.28 7.88
N ARG A 7 64.49 32.38 9.09
CA ARG A 7 64.36 31.49 10.25
C ARG A 7 63.59 32.25 11.37
N PRO A 8 63.41 31.67 12.58
CA PRO A 8 62.15 31.39 13.28
C PRO A 8 61.85 32.41 14.42
N LEU A 9 60.92 32.11 15.35
CA LEU A 9 61.13 32.10 16.83
C LEU A 9 59.84 32.14 17.69
N LEU A 10 59.88 31.30 18.73
CA LEU A 10 59.40 31.43 20.13
C LEU A 10 57.93 31.29 20.57
N GLY A 11 57.77 30.43 21.60
CA GLY A 11 56.70 30.41 22.62
C GLY A 11 56.27 28.99 23.03
N SER A 12 57.14 28.16 23.64
CA SER A 12 57.33 27.90 25.08
C SER A 12 56.08 27.73 25.99
N CYS A 13 56.16 26.69 26.84
CA CYS A 13 55.38 26.31 28.04
C CYS A 13 54.01 25.62 27.80
N GLY A 14 53.74 24.40 28.27
CA GLY A 14 54.52 23.39 28.97
C GLY A 14 53.67 22.10 29.10
N SER A 15 54.31 20.95 28.99
CA SER A 15 53.83 19.64 29.47
C SER A 15 53.92 19.59 31.01
N PRO A 16 53.35 18.60 31.76
CA PRO A 16 53.01 17.22 31.38
C PRO A 16 51.60 16.78 31.89
N ILE A 17 51.02 15.61 31.60
CA ILE A 17 51.37 14.27 32.10
C ILE A 17 50.39 13.28 31.41
N CYS A 18 50.96 12.18 30.91
CA CYS A 18 50.51 10.77 30.91
C CYS A 18 49.00 10.45 30.83
N SER A 19 48.52 9.40 30.17
CA SER A 19 49.11 8.27 29.47
C SER A 19 47.93 7.33 29.18
N LEU A 20 47.73 6.92 27.93
CA LEU A 20 47.33 5.56 27.50
C LEU A 20 46.91 5.63 26.02
N SER A 21 47.89 5.78 25.12
CA SER A 21 47.71 5.52 23.69
C SER A 21 49.00 4.92 23.11
N PHE A 22 49.68 4.12 23.90
CA PHE A 22 50.85 3.34 23.49
C PHE A 22 50.53 1.86 23.64
N LEU A 23 49.72 1.35 22.70
CA LEU A 23 49.60 -0.08 22.37
C LEU A 23 48.81 -0.22 21.06
N LEU A 24 49.30 0.44 20.01
CA LEU A 24 48.79 0.26 18.65
C LEU A 24 49.89 0.62 17.65
N LEU A 25 50.97 -0.16 17.65
CA LEU A 25 51.90 -0.27 16.52
C LEU A 25 52.94 -1.32 16.88
N LEU A 26 52.62 -2.59 16.60
CA LEU A 26 53.59 -3.64 16.31
C LEU A 26 52.81 -4.85 15.78
N LEU A 27 53.05 -5.16 14.50
CA LEU A 27 52.88 -6.45 13.79
C LEU A 27 52.19 -6.28 12.43
N SER A 28 52.85 -5.52 11.57
CA SER A 28 52.81 -5.71 10.12
C SER A 28 54.03 -6.54 9.70
N LEU A 29 53.80 -7.56 8.87
CA LEU A 29 54.72 -8.39 8.08
C LEU A 29 55.02 -9.81 8.61
N GLY A 30 54.39 -10.78 7.94
CA GLY A 30 54.75 -12.20 7.93
C GLY A 30 53.96 -12.95 6.84
N TRP A 31 54.50 -13.01 5.63
CA TRP A 31 54.14 -14.01 4.60
C TRP A 31 54.63 -15.40 5.11
N ILE A 32 53.87 -16.51 5.10
CA ILE A 32 53.63 -17.57 4.07
C ILE A 32 53.19 -18.82 4.91
N PRO A 33 52.50 -19.89 4.44
CA PRO A 33 51.50 -20.10 3.39
C PRO A 33 50.14 -20.62 3.93
N CYS A 34 49.12 -20.57 3.08
CA CYS A 34 47.82 -21.21 3.29
C CYS A 34 47.95 -22.74 3.21
N LEU A 35 47.76 -23.43 4.35
CA LEU A 35 47.59 -24.88 4.39
C LEU A 35 46.09 -25.19 4.25
N GLN A 36 45.74 -25.81 3.14
CA GLN A 36 44.43 -26.41 2.90
C GLN A 36 44.04 -27.32 4.07
N THR A 37 42.91 -27.03 4.71
CA THR A 37 42.13 -28.01 5.47
C THR A 37 40.77 -28.18 4.80
N GLN A 38 40.79 -28.69 3.56
CA GLN A 38 39.71 -29.57 3.11
C GLN A 38 39.86 -30.87 3.88
N THR A 39 38.96 -31.15 4.84
CA THR A 39 38.45 -32.49 5.24
C THR A 39 37.87 -32.47 6.66
N THR A 40 36.71 -31.83 6.86
CA THR A 40 35.81 -32.16 8.00
C THR A 40 34.32 -32.09 7.64
N LYS A 41 33.94 -31.78 6.40
CA LYS A 41 32.53 -31.65 5.98
C LYS A 41 31.82 -33.00 5.82
N THR A 42 32.51 -34.02 5.31
CA THR A 42 31.91 -35.32 4.98
C THR A 42 31.60 -36.21 6.20
N SER A 43 32.23 -35.94 7.35
CA SER A 43 31.94 -36.68 8.60
C SER A 43 30.67 -36.17 9.30
N GLN A 44 30.39 -34.87 9.23
CA GLN A 44 29.23 -34.25 9.86
C GLN A 44 27.92 -34.55 9.10
N GLU A 45 27.95 -34.53 7.76
CA GLU A 45 26.82 -34.89 6.88
C GLU A 45 26.36 -36.35 7.09
N ALA A 46 27.30 -37.28 7.27
CA ALA A 46 26.99 -38.70 7.50
C ALA A 46 26.31 -38.95 8.86
N THR A 47 26.57 -38.11 9.87
CA THR A 47 26.11 -38.34 11.25
C THR A 47 24.64 -37.93 11.46
N LEU A 48 24.17 -36.88 10.78
CA LEU A 48 22.76 -36.49 10.77
C LEU A 48 21.89 -37.50 9.99
N LEU A 49 22.37 -37.96 8.84
CA LEU A 49 21.66 -38.93 8.00
C LEU A 49 21.57 -40.32 8.65
N HIS A 50 22.60 -40.77 9.38
CA HIS A 50 22.53 -42.05 10.12
C HIS A 50 21.58 -42.00 11.32
N ALA A 51 21.47 -40.86 12.00
CA ALA A 51 20.55 -40.68 13.13
C ALA A 51 19.07 -40.69 12.71
N VAL A 52 18.77 -40.15 11.52
CA VAL A 52 17.41 -40.07 10.97
C VAL A 52 17.00 -41.39 10.28
N ASN A 53 17.93 -42.08 9.61
CA ASN A 53 17.64 -43.37 8.96
C ASN A 53 17.55 -44.56 9.93
N GLY A 54 18.01 -44.42 11.18
CA GLY A 54 17.90 -45.45 12.22
C GLY A 54 16.55 -45.51 12.94
N ALA A 55 15.62 -44.58 12.67
CA ALA A 55 14.33 -44.46 13.36
C ALA A 55 13.17 -45.20 12.66
N ALA A 56 13.47 -46.23 11.87
CA ALA A 56 12.46 -47.02 11.15
C ALA A 56 11.81 -48.14 11.98
N ASP A 57 12.25 -48.39 13.22
CA ASP A 57 11.60 -49.37 14.12
C ASP A 57 11.01 -48.69 15.36
N PHE A 58 9.69 -48.62 15.40
CA PHE A 58 8.88 -48.15 16.52
C PHE A 58 8.93 -49.15 17.69
N ALA A 59 10.01 -49.17 18.50
CA ALA A 59 10.01 -49.87 19.80
C ALA A 59 11.20 -49.59 20.76
N SER A 60 12.18 -48.72 20.47
CA SER A 60 13.36 -48.58 21.37
C SER A 60 13.90 -47.14 21.49
N PRO A 61 14.55 -46.80 22.63
CA PRO A 61 14.91 -45.42 22.95
C PRO A 61 16.05 -44.92 22.04
N VAL A 62 15.82 -43.76 21.42
CA VAL A 62 16.72 -43.08 20.46
C VAL A 62 18.13 -42.92 21.06
N PRO A 63 19.22 -43.28 20.33
CA PRO A 63 20.57 -43.04 20.81
C PRO A 63 20.84 -41.55 21.04
N SER A 64 21.60 -41.25 22.08
CA SER A 64 21.97 -39.90 22.49
C SER A 64 22.76 -39.14 21.39
N LEU A 65 22.10 -38.23 20.66
CA LEU A 65 22.82 -37.21 19.88
C LEU A 65 23.34 -36.10 20.80
N PRO A 66 24.62 -35.66 20.67
CA PRO A 66 25.19 -34.58 21.46
C PRO A 66 24.48 -33.24 21.22
N THR A 67 24.31 -32.48 22.30
CA THR A 67 23.58 -31.21 22.40
C THR A 67 24.14 -30.07 21.51
N GLY A 68 25.30 -30.25 20.87
CA GLY A 68 26.00 -29.23 20.09
C GLY A 68 25.68 -29.15 18.59
N LEU A 69 24.87 -30.05 18.03
CA LEU A 69 24.65 -30.17 16.58
C LEU A 69 23.56 -29.25 15.98
N PHE A 70 22.73 -28.60 16.80
CA PHE A 70 21.55 -27.85 16.31
C PHE A 70 21.76 -26.35 16.10
N LEU A 71 22.97 -25.83 16.38
CA LEU A 71 23.36 -24.45 16.03
C LEU A 71 23.53 -24.24 14.51
N GLY A 72 23.48 -25.31 13.71
CA GLY A 72 23.73 -25.29 12.27
C GLY A 72 22.58 -25.78 11.38
N LEU A 73 21.37 -26.03 11.90
CA LEU A 73 20.26 -26.49 11.05
C LEU A 73 19.90 -25.41 10.02
N THR A 74 20.26 -25.64 8.76
CA THR A 74 19.99 -24.71 7.66
C THR A 74 18.71 -25.10 6.91
N CYS A 75 18.09 -24.14 6.23
CA CYS A 75 16.90 -24.40 5.42
C CYS A 75 17.19 -25.30 4.21
N GLU A 76 18.42 -25.28 3.70
CA GLU A 76 18.87 -26.14 2.60
C GLU A 76 18.84 -27.61 3.02
N GLU A 77 19.47 -27.94 4.15
CA GLU A 77 19.46 -29.31 4.72
C GLU A 77 18.04 -29.81 5.01
N VAL A 78 17.15 -28.94 5.49
CA VAL A 78 15.75 -29.29 5.76
C VAL A 78 14.95 -29.53 4.48
N SER A 79 15.29 -28.84 3.38
CA SER A 79 14.58 -28.95 2.11
C SER A 79 14.79 -30.31 1.44
N ASP A 80 15.95 -30.92 1.65
CA ASP A 80 16.31 -32.23 1.11
C ASP A 80 15.67 -33.40 1.86
N LEU A 81 15.13 -33.18 3.07
CA LEU A 81 14.46 -34.21 3.85
C LEU A 81 13.13 -34.62 3.20
N SER A 82 12.74 -35.89 3.34
CA SER A 82 11.35 -36.29 3.09
C SER A 82 10.41 -35.75 4.18
N MET A 83 9.10 -35.71 3.91
CA MET A 83 8.11 -35.20 4.87
C MET A 83 8.10 -36.00 6.18
N GLU A 84 8.27 -37.32 6.11
CA GLU A 84 8.33 -38.18 7.31
C GLU A 84 9.61 -37.94 8.12
N GLN A 85 10.75 -37.73 7.45
CA GLN A 85 12.01 -37.38 8.13
C GLN A 85 11.92 -36.00 8.79
N ALA A 86 11.32 -35.02 8.13
CA ALA A 86 11.10 -33.69 8.70
C ALA A 86 10.16 -33.73 9.92
N LYS A 87 9.11 -34.56 9.88
CA LYS A 87 8.23 -34.81 11.02
C LYS A 87 8.99 -35.45 12.19
N GLY A 88 9.77 -36.49 11.93
CA GLY A 88 10.61 -37.15 12.93
C GLY A 88 11.62 -36.20 13.57
N LEU A 89 12.25 -35.34 12.76
CA LEU A 89 13.15 -34.29 13.24
C LEU A 89 12.42 -33.29 14.16
N ALA A 90 11.24 -32.82 13.77
CA ALA A 90 10.46 -31.89 14.58
C ALA A 90 10.05 -32.50 15.94
N MET A 91 9.63 -33.76 15.95
CA MET A 91 9.31 -34.47 17.20
C MET A 91 10.55 -34.64 18.10
N ALA A 92 11.72 -34.94 17.51
CA ALA A 92 12.98 -35.03 18.26
C ALA A 92 13.40 -33.67 18.85
N VAL A 93 13.18 -32.57 18.13
CA VAL A 93 13.40 -31.19 18.63
C VAL A 93 12.55 -30.93 19.87
N ARG A 94 11.27 -31.33 19.86
CA ARG A 94 10.39 -31.21 21.04
C ARG A 94 10.87 -32.10 22.19
N GLN A 95 11.15 -33.38 21.93
CA GLN A 95 11.56 -34.33 22.96
C GLN A 95 12.83 -33.90 23.70
N LYS A 96 13.76 -33.24 22.99
CA LYS A 96 15.02 -32.74 23.54
C LYS A 96 14.97 -31.29 24.01
N ASN A 97 13.81 -30.63 23.95
CA ASN A 97 13.63 -29.21 24.29
C ASN A 97 14.64 -28.28 23.58
N ILE A 98 14.90 -28.54 22.30
CA ILE A 98 15.82 -27.72 21.51
C ILE A 98 15.10 -26.45 21.07
N ILE A 99 15.69 -25.29 21.36
CA ILE A 99 15.16 -23.98 20.96
C ILE A 99 15.69 -23.66 19.55
N LEU A 100 14.78 -23.54 18.59
CA LEU A 100 15.08 -23.15 17.22
C LEU A 100 14.76 -21.67 16.99
N ARG A 101 15.50 -21.02 16.10
CA ARG A 101 15.21 -19.65 15.64
C ARG A 101 14.02 -19.63 14.68
N GLY A 102 13.39 -18.46 14.52
CA GLY A 102 12.20 -18.29 13.67
C GLY A 102 12.36 -18.79 12.23
N HIS A 103 13.51 -18.52 11.58
CA HIS A 103 13.77 -19.02 10.22
C HIS A 103 13.87 -20.56 10.15
N GLN A 104 14.52 -21.19 11.16
CA GLN A 104 14.67 -22.65 11.23
C GLN A 104 13.30 -23.32 11.42
N LEU A 105 12.46 -22.75 12.30
CA LEU A 105 11.09 -23.20 12.52
C LEU A 105 10.26 -23.07 11.23
N ARG A 106 10.35 -21.94 10.53
CA ARG A 106 9.65 -21.74 9.25
C ARG A 106 10.03 -22.79 8.20
N CYS A 107 11.33 -23.07 8.06
CA CYS A 107 11.81 -24.05 7.08
C CYS A 107 11.37 -25.47 7.43
N LEU A 108 11.44 -25.85 8.71
CA LEU A 108 10.95 -27.13 9.19
C LEU A 108 9.43 -27.27 8.96
N ALA A 109 8.66 -26.23 9.26
CA ALA A 109 7.21 -26.22 9.07
C ALA A 109 6.80 -26.40 7.61
N ARG A 110 7.54 -25.81 6.65
CA ARG A 110 7.29 -25.99 5.20
C ARG A 110 7.45 -27.43 4.73
N ARG A 111 8.24 -28.23 5.46
CA ARG A 111 8.51 -29.63 5.12
C ARG A 111 7.66 -30.64 5.88
N LEU A 112 6.77 -30.18 6.75
CA LEU A 112 5.82 -31.06 7.42
C LEU A 112 4.68 -31.52 6.48
N PRO A 113 4.07 -32.70 6.75
CA PRO A 113 2.86 -33.12 6.08
C PRO A 113 1.74 -32.08 6.17
N ARG A 114 0.90 -31.99 5.13
CA ARG A 114 -0.22 -31.02 5.06
C ARG A 114 -1.34 -31.32 6.06
N HIS A 115 -1.49 -32.58 6.45
CA HIS A 115 -2.48 -33.03 7.41
C HIS A 115 -1.75 -33.72 8.55
N LEU A 116 -1.99 -33.24 9.77
CA LEU A 116 -1.45 -33.76 11.00
C LEU A 116 -2.62 -34.12 11.91
N THR A 117 -2.53 -35.24 12.63
CA THR A 117 -3.51 -35.56 13.67
C THR A 117 -3.28 -34.70 14.92
N ASN A 118 -4.24 -34.70 15.85
CA ASN A 118 -4.09 -33.99 17.12
C ASN A 118 -2.89 -34.53 17.92
N GLU A 119 -2.70 -35.86 17.93
CA GLU A 119 -1.57 -36.51 18.60
C GLU A 119 -0.23 -36.09 17.98
N GLU A 120 -0.19 -35.91 16.65
CA GLU A 120 1.02 -35.42 15.97
C GLU A 120 1.28 -33.94 16.29
N LEU A 121 0.26 -33.09 16.32
CA LEU A 121 0.38 -31.68 16.74
C LEU A 121 0.89 -31.56 18.18
N ASP A 122 0.38 -32.41 19.07
CA ASP A 122 0.83 -32.51 20.47
C ASP A 122 2.29 -32.97 20.60
N ALA A 123 2.87 -33.59 19.57
CA ALA A 123 4.26 -34.04 19.56
C ALA A 123 5.23 -33.03 18.91
N LEU A 124 4.75 -31.93 18.32
CA LEU A 124 5.58 -30.91 17.65
C LEU A 124 5.92 -29.71 18.55
N PRO A 125 7.08 -29.04 18.42
CA PRO A 125 7.41 -27.86 19.22
C PRO A 125 6.32 -26.77 19.11
N LEU A 126 5.91 -26.17 20.23
CA LEU A 126 4.81 -25.20 20.24
C LEU A 126 5.07 -24.01 19.30
N ASP A 127 6.30 -23.49 19.29
CA ASP A 127 6.70 -22.36 18.46
C ASP A 127 6.73 -22.72 16.96
N LEU A 128 6.85 -24.01 16.62
CA LEU A 128 6.77 -24.49 15.24
C LEU A 128 5.34 -24.37 14.68
N LEU A 129 4.34 -24.57 15.55
CA LEU A 129 2.93 -24.53 15.17
C LEU A 129 2.52 -23.14 14.67
N LEU A 130 3.22 -22.08 15.10
CA LEU A 130 3.01 -20.70 14.64
C LEU A 130 3.23 -20.53 13.12
N PHE A 131 3.99 -21.43 12.48
CA PHE A 131 4.31 -21.38 11.05
C PHE A 131 3.40 -22.28 10.20
N LEU A 132 2.45 -22.99 10.80
CA LEU A 132 1.49 -23.84 10.09
C LEU A 132 0.32 -23.02 9.52
N ASN A 133 -0.39 -23.61 8.54
CA ASN A 133 -1.58 -23.00 7.96
C ASN A 133 -2.86 -23.44 8.68
N PRO A 134 -3.50 -22.56 9.48
CA PRO A 134 -4.73 -22.90 10.20
C PRO A 134 -5.92 -23.16 9.27
N ALA A 135 -5.89 -22.69 8.01
CA ALA A 135 -6.95 -22.96 7.03
C ALA A 135 -7.09 -24.46 6.67
N MET A 136 -6.16 -25.31 7.10
CA MET A 136 -6.15 -26.75 6.84
C MET A 136 -6.81 -27.56 7.96
N LEU A 137 -7.34 -26.92 9.02
CA LEU A 137 -7.93 -27.58 10.18
C LEU A 137 -9.42 -27.97 9.93
N PRO A 138 -9.80 -29.25 10.07
CA PRO A 138 -11.17 -29.68 9.85
C PRO A 138 -12.05 -29.48 11.10
N GLY A 139 -12.94 -28.50 11.04
CA GLY A 139 -14.02 -28.33 12.03
C GLY A 139 -13.63 -27.65 13.35
N GLN A 140 -14.65 -27.37 14.18
CA GLN A 140 -14.53 -26.55 15.39
C GLN A 140 -13.61 -27.18 16.45
N GLN A 141 -13.67 -28.50 16.62
CA GLN A 141 -12.88 -29.21 17.65
C GLN A 141 -11.39 -29.22 17.33
N ALA A 142 -11.01 -29.48 16.07
CA ALA A 142 -9.62 -29.39 15.63
C ALA A 142 -9.09 -27.95 15.77
N CYS A 143 -9.93 -26.95 15.49
CA CYS A 143 -9.53 -25.57 15.66
C CYS A 143 -9.30 -25.19 17.13
N ALA A 144 -10.22 -25.59 18.01
CA ALA A 144 -10.09 -25.36 19.45
C ALA A 144 -8.82 -26.03 20.00
N HIS A 145 -8.53 -27.27 19.59
CA HIS A 145 -7.32 -27.97 20.01
C HIS A 145 -6.05 -27.26 19.51
N PHE A 146 -5.97 -26.92 18.22
CA PHE A 146 -4.82 -26.22 17.65
C PHE A 146 -4.54 -24.88 18.36
N PHE A 147 -5.56 -24.04 18.54
CA PHE A 147 -5.37 -22.75 19.22
C PHE A 147 -5.10 -22.89 20.72
N SER A 148 -5.52 -24.00 21.36
CA SER A 148 -5.11 -24.30 22.73
C SER A 148 -3.58 -24.51 22.84
N LEU A 149 -2.94 -25.04 21.80
CA LEU A 149 -1.48 -25.17 21.73
C LEU A 149 -0.82 -23.83 21.42
N ILE A 150 -1.35 -23.08 20.44
CA ILE A 150 -0.84 -21.75 20.07
C ILE A 150 -0.90 -20.77 21.26
N SER A 151 -1.93 -20.85 22.10
CA SER A 151 -2.06 -20.01 23.30
C SER A 151 -0.87 -20.13 24.26
N LYS A 152 -0.15 -21.25 24.22
CA LYS A 152 1.02 -21.57 25.06
C LYS A 152 2.35 -21.31 24.34
N ALA A 153 2.32 -21.03 23.04
CA ALA A 153 3.52 -20.79 22.24
C ALA A 153 4.07 -19.38 22.47
N ASN A 154 5.38 -19.21 22.27
CA ASN A 154 6.00 -17.90 22.29
C ASN A 154 5.76 -17.19 20.96
N VAL A 155 4.65 -16.45 20.88
CA VAL A 155 4.24 -15.70 19.68
C VAL A 155 5.29 -14.67 19.21
N ASP A 156 6.20 -14.24 20.08
CA ASP A 156 7.23 -13.25 19.76
C ASP A 156 8.36 -13.82 18.89
N VAL A 157 8.34 -15.13 18.62
CA VAL A 157 9.11 -15.74 17.52
C VAL A 157 8.65 -15.20 16.16
N LEU A 158 7.39 -14.79 16.05
CA LEU A 158 6.86 -14.06 14.90
C LEU A 158 6.99 -12.54 15.14
N PRO A 159 7.53 -11.77 14.18
CA PRO A 159 7.52 -10.32 14.26
C PRO A 159 6.12 -9.79 14.53
N ARG A 160 6.01 -8.79 15.42
CA ARG A 160 4.72 -8.11 15.65
C ARG A 160 4.17 -7.61 14.31
N ARG A 161 2.86 -7.78 14.12
CA ARG A 161 2.12 -7.41 12.90
C ARG A 161 2.53 -8.14 11.62
N SER A 162 3.33 -9.21 11.67
CA SER A 162 3.56 -10.05 10.49
C SER A 162 2.25 -10.63 9.94
N LEU A 163 2.22 -10.93 8.65
CA LEU A 163 1.03 -11.50 8.01
C LEU A 163 0.64 -12.83 8.68
N GLU A 164 1.62 -13.65 9.08
CA GLU A 164 1.39 -14.90 9.78
C GLU A 164 0.70 -14.69 11.13
N ARG A 165 1.17 -13.71 11.92
CA ARG A 165 0.62 -13.38 13.24
C ARG A 165 -0.79 -12.80 13.12
N GLN A 166 -1.04 -11.95 12.11
CA GLN A 166 -2.38 -11.43 11.80
C GLN A 166 -3.34 -12.55 11.36
N ARG A 167 -2.88 -13.48 10.51
CA ARG A 167 -3.68 -14.62 10.08
C ARG A 167 -4.04 -15.52 11.26
N LEU A 168 -3.07 -15.83 12.12
CA LEU A 168 -3.30 -16.62 13.33
C LEU A 168 -4.31 -15.95 14.26
N LEU A 169 -4.19 -14.64 14.51
CA LEU A 169 -5.15 -13.91 15.35
C LEU A 169 -6.56 -13.95 14.75
N MET A 170 -6.71 -13.71 13.45
CA MET A 170 -8.01 -13.72 12.78
C MET A 170 -8.69 -15.09 12.87
N GLU A 171 -7.97 -16.17 12.59
CA GLU A 171 -8.50 -17.53 12.71
C GLU A 171 -8.75 -17.92 14.17
N ALA A 172 -7.91 -17.49 15.11
CA ALA A 172 -8.12 -17.73 16.54
C ALA A 172 -9.43 -17.11 17.02
N LEU A 173 -9.69 -15.84 16.68
CA LEU A 173 -10.93 -15.14 17.02
C LEU A 173 -12.16 -15.84 16.43
N LYS A 174 -12.06 -16.26 15.17
CA LYS A 174 -13.13 -17.01 14.50
C LYS A 174 -13.39 -18.34 15.20
N CYS A 175 -12.35 -19.05 15.61
CA CYS A 175 -12.49 -20.32 16.30
C CYS A 175 -12.97 -20.20 17.75
N GLN A 176 -12.72 -19.07 18.41
CA GLN A 176 -13.37 -18.76 19.70
C GLN A 176 -14.82 -18.28 19.54
N GLY A 177 -15.31 -18.05 18.31
CA GLY A 177 -16.66 -17.53 18.09
C GLY A 177 -16.82 -16.08 18.52
N VAL A 178 -15.73 -15.30 18.55
CA VAL A 178 -15.77 -13.88 18.91
C VAL A 178 -16.26 -13.07 17.71
N TYR A 179 -17.49 -12.57 17.82
CA TYR A 179 -18.08 -11.67 16.83
C TYR A 179 -18.09 -10.24 17.38
N GLY A 180 -17.37 -9.33 16.72
CA GLY A 180 -17.28 -7.92 17.12
C GLY A 180 -15.97 -7.58 17.84
N PHE A 181 -16.02 -6.62 18.77
CA PHE A 181 -14.84 -6.05 19.44
C PHE A 181 -14.89 -6.19 20.96
N GLN A 182 -15.68 -7.14 21.48
CA GLN A 182 -15.74 -7.48 22.88
C GLN A 182 -15.12 -8.86 23.09
N VAL A 183 -14.24 -8.95 24.07
CA VAL A 183 -13.62 -10.19 24.54
C VAL A 183 -13.81 -10.31 26.04
N SER A 184 -14.05 -11.53 26.50
CA SER A 184 -14.06 -11.93 27.89
C SER A 184 -12.66 -12.32 28.37
N GLU A 185 -12.50 -12.54 29.67
CA GLU A 185 -11.24 -13.05 30.23
C GLU A 185 -10.90 -14.45 29.67
N ALA A 186 -11.91 -15.29 29.43
CA ALA A 186 -11.72 -16.60 28.83
C ALA A 186 -11.18 -16.50 27.40
N ASP A 187 -11.69 -15.55 26.60
CA ASP A 187 -11.22 -15.31 25.24
C ASP A 187 -9.77 -14.83 25.22
N VAL A 188 -9.42 -13.88 26.08
CA VAL A 188 -8.04 -13.37 26.18
C VAL A 188 -7.06 -14.48 26.55
N ARG A 189 -7.42 -15.33 27.53
CA ARG A 189 -6.60 -16.51 27.90
C ARG A 189 -6.49 -17.52 26.75
N ALA A 190 -7.58 -17.75 26.01
CA ALA A 190 -7.59 -18.67 24.89
C ALA A 190 -6.76 -18.17 23.68
N LEU A 191 -6.69 -16.85 23.49
CA LEU A 191 -5.82 -16.22 22.50
C LEU A 191 -4.33 -16.25 22.91
N GLY A 192 -4.05 -16.28 24.21
CA GLY A 192 -2.68 -16.29 24.74
C GLY A 192 -1.88 -15.07 24.26
N GLY A 193 -0.66 -15.31 23.77
CA GLY A 193 0.20 -14.24 23.24
C GLY A 193 -0.41 -13.42 22.10
N LEU A 194 -1.32 -14.01 21.30
CA LEU A 194 -1.99 -13.29 20.20
C LEU A 194 -2.90 -12.16 20.69
N ALA A 195 -3.35 -12.20 21.96
CA ALA A 195 -4.14 -11.10 22.53
C ALA A 195 -3.35 -9.77 22.58
N CYS A 196 -2.02 -9.82 22.56
CA CYS A 196 -1.16 -8.63 22.47
C CYS A 196 -1.31 -7.85 21.17
N ASP A 197 -1.84 -8.48 20.11
CA ASP A 197 -2.04 -7.88 18.79
C ASP A 197 -3.51 -7.49 18.54
N LEU A 198 -4.37 -7.59 19.57
CA LEU A 198 -5.76 -7.15 19.45
C LEU A 198 -5.84 -5.65 19.15
N PRO A 199 -6.53 -5.22 18.08
CA PRO A 199 -6.56 -3.81 17.69
C PRO A 199 -7.16 -2.89 18.77
N GLY A 200 -6.82 -1.61 18.75
CA GLY A 200 -7.25 -0.63 19.78
C GLY A 200 -8.76 -0.56 20.05
N LYS A 201 -9.61 -0.92 19.08
CA LYS A 201 -11.06 -1.03 19.26
C LYS A 201 -11.49 -2.08 20.30
N PHE A 202 -10.74 -3.17 20.44
CA PHE A 202 -10.95 -4.16 21.51
C PHE A 202 -10.54 -3.59 22.86
N VAL A 203 -9.41 -2.87 22.91
CA VAL A 203 -8.93 -2.19 24.12
C VAL A 203 -9.97 -1.20 24.63
N ALA A 204 -10.60 -0.44 23.74
CA ALA A 204 -11.63 0.53 24.10
C ALA A 204 -12.91 -0.11 24.68
N ARG A 205 -13.25 -1.36 24.30
CA ARG A 205 -14.52 -2.01 24.67
C ARG A 205 -14.38 -3.10 25.74
N SER A 206 -13.17 -3.63 25.93
CA SER A 206 -12.84 -4.72 26.86
C SER A 206 -11.62 -4.34 27.72
N SER A 207 -11.51 -3.07 28.10
CA SER A 207 -10.37 -2.54 28.86
C SER A 207 -10.14 -3.23 30.19
N GLU A 208 -11.21 -3.69 30.84
CA GLU A 208 -11.15 -4.37 32.14
C GLU A 208 -10.28 -5.63 32.11
N VAL A 209 -10.42 -6.43 31.06
CA VAL A 209 -9.67 -7.69 30.90
C VAL A 209 -8.41 -7.52 30.06
N LEU A 210 -8.40 -6.59 29.10
CA LEU A 210 -7.32 -6.49 28.12
C LEU A 210 -6.17 -5.57 28.57
N LEU A 211 -6.41 -4.54 29.39
CA LEU A 211 -5.31 -3.67 29.86
C LEU A 211 -4.29 -4.41 30.74
N PRO A 212 -4.68 -5.24 31.71
CA PRO A 212 -3.72 -6.04 32.48
C PRO A 212 -2.91 -6.98 31.60
N TRP A 213 -3.53 -7.54 30.56
CA TRP A 213 -2.84 -8.40 29.61
C TRP A 213 -1.81 -7.63 28.77
N LEU A 214 -2.20 -6.47 28.23
CA LEU A 214 -1.32 -5.61 27.44
C LEU A 214 -0.10 -5.12 28.21
N ALA A 215 -0.22 -4.92 29.52
CA ALA A 215 0.92 -4.55 30.38
C ALA A 215 2.06 -5.56 30.32
N GLY A 216 1.73 -6.86 30.24
CA GLY A 216 2.71 -7.96 30.16
C GLY A 216 3.20 -8.28 28.74
N CYS A 217 2.65 -7.63 27.71
CA CYS A 217 3.03 -7.90 26.33
C CYS A 217 4.42 -7.35 25.98
N GLN A 218 5.18 -8.08 25.15
CA GLN A 218 6.51 -7.65 24.73
C GLN A 218 6.47 -6.73 23.51
N GLY A 219 7.28 -5.67 23.52
CA GLY A 219 7.41 -4.74 22.39
C GLY A 219 6.38 -3.60 22.40
N PRO A 220 6.60 -2.56 21.57
CA PRO A 220 5.75 -1.37 21.58
C PRO A 220 4.33 -1.68 21.08
N LEU A 221 3.36 -0.96 21.65
CA LEU A 221 1.98 -0.98 21.18
C LEU A 221 1.86 -0.26 19.83
N ASP A 222 0.83 -0.58 19.05
CA ASP A 222 0.53 0.20 17.85
C ASP A 222 -0.18 1.52 18.16
N GLN A 223 -0.17 2.46 17.21
CA GLN A 223 -0.75 3.79 17.41
C GLN A 223 -2.25 3.74 17.79
N SER A 224 -3.00 2.75 17.29
CA SER A 224 -4.41 2.56 17.61
C SER A 224 -4.60 2.03 19.03
N GLN A 225 -3.76 1.09 19.45
CA GLN A 225 -3.71 0.55 20.80
C GLN A 225 -3.29 1.63 21.79
N GLU A 226 -2.20 2.36 21.53
CA GLU A 226 -1.74 3.45 22.38
C GLU A 226 -2.82 4.53 22.58
N LYS A 227 -3.48 4.94 21.50
CA LYS A 227 -4.57 5.91 21.58
C LYS A 227 -5.72 5.39 22.46
N ALA A 228 -6.11 4.13 22.28
CA ALA A 228 -7.17 3.51 23.07
C ALA A 228 -6.75 3.37 24.55
N VAL A 229 -5.53 2.91 24.83
CA VAL A 229 -4.99 2.81 26.19
C VAL A 229 -5.02 4.16 26.89
N ARG A 230 -4.52 5.23 26.25
CA ARG A 230 -4.53 6.59 26.83
C ARG A 230 -5.94 7.06 27.15
N GLU A 231 -6.88 6.88 26.23
CA GLU A 231 -8.25 7.33 26.42
C GLU A 231 -8.93 6.59 27.56
N VAL A 232 -8.76 5.28 27.63
CA VAL A 232 -9.39 4.46 28.68
C VAL A 232 -8.75 4.76 30.04
N LEU A 233 -7.42 4.86 30.14
CA LEU A 233 -6.72 5.25 31.39
C LEU A 233 -7.18 6.62 31.88
N ARG A 234 -7.30 7.61 30.98
CA ARG A 234 -7.79 8.96 31.32
C ARG A 234 -9.22 8.94 31.83
N SER A 235 -10.10 8.14 31.21
CA SER A 235 -11.51 8.03 31.61
C SER A 235 -11.70 7.43 33.01
N GLY A 236 -10.67 6.77 33.56
CA GLY A 236 -10.73 6.05 34.83
C GLY A 236 -11.58 4.77 34.81
N ARG A 237 -12.17 4.40 33.66
CA ARG A 237 -12.94 3.16 33.45
C ARG A 237 -12.00 1.98 33.17
N THR A 238 -11.08 1.75 34.10
CA THR A 238 -10.08 0.70 34.06
C THR A 238 -10.03 -0.03 35.40
N PRO A 239 -9.45 -1.24 35.46
CA PRO A 239 -9.19 -1.92 36.73
C PRO A 239 -8.31 -1.08 37.69
N TYR A 240 -7.56 -0.12 37.15
CA TYR A 240 -6.65 0.75 37.89
C TYR A 240 -7.34 2.00 38.47
N GLY A 241 -8.58 2.29 38.07
CA GLY A 241 -9.28 3.52 38.44
C GLY A 241 -8.68 4.79 37.81
N PRO A 242 -9.12 5.99 38.24
CA PRO A 242 -8.64 7.26 37.68
C PRO A 242 -7.20 7.58 38.12
N PRO A 243 -6.39 8.25 37.29
CA PRO A 243 -4.99 8.57 37.59
C PRO A 243 -4.75 9.29 38.92
N SER A 244 -5.71 10.11 39.35
CA SER A 244 -5.65 10.83 40.63
C SER A 244 -5.71 9.96 41.88
N LYS A 245 -6.05 8.67 41.73
CA LYS A 245 -6.10 7.68 42.81
C LYS A 245 -5.02 6.60 42.66
N TRP A 246 -4.11 6.72 41.70
CA TRP A 246 -3.06 5.73 41.49
C TRP A 246 -2.04 5.74 42.62
N SER A 247 -1.54 4.55 42.96
CA SER A 247 -0.45 4.33 43.91
C SER A 247 0.81 3.85 43.19
N VAL A 248 1.92 3.73 43.92
CA VAL A 248 3.17 3.15 43.39
C VAL A 248 2.93 1.74 42.82
N SER A 249 2.10 0.93 43.49
CA SER A 249 1.74 -0.41 43.00
C SER A 249 0.94 -0.37 41.71
N THR A 250 0.14 0.68 41.47
CA THR A 250 -0.55 0.86 40.19
C THR A 250 0.44 1.14 39.06
N LEU A 251 1.43 1.99 39.31
CA LEU A 251 2.48 2.28 38.33
C LEU A 251 3.33 1.04 38.01
N ASP A 252 3.63 0.22 39.01
CA ASP A 252 4.31 -1.06 38.81
C ASP A 252 3.46 -2.04 38.01
N ALA A 253 2.13 -2.08 38.24
CA ALA A 253 1.21 -2.95 37.50
C ALA A 253 1.04 -2.54 36.04
N LEU A 254 1.24 -1.26 35.69
CA LEU A 254 1.17 -0.79 34.31
C LEU A 254 2.32 -1.31 33.45
N GLN A 255 3.48 -1.64 34.05
CA GLN A 255 4.65 -2.20 33.36
C GLN A 255 4.99 -1.44 32.06
N SER A 256 4.94 -2.11 30.90
CA SER A 256 5.22 -1.54 29.58
C SER A 256 4.28 -0.38 29.20
N LEU A 257 3.06 -0.33 29.76
CA LEU A 257 2.09 0.74 29.49
C LEU A 257 2.50 2.09 30.06
N VAL A 258 3.46 2.14 30.98
CA VAL A 258 3.98 3.42 31.50
C VAL A 258 4.59 4.24 30.36
N ALA A 259 5.10 3.60 29.31
CA ALA A 259 5.61 4.23 28.10
C ALA A 259 4.57 5.06 27.33
N VAL A 260 3.29 4.74 27.53
CA VAL A 260 2.16 5.25 26.74
C VAL A 260 1.49 6.43 27.45
N LEU A 261 1.89 6.76 28.68
CA LEU A 261 1.33 7.87 29.44
C LEU A 261 1.72 9.20 28.79
N ASP A 262 0.72 10.01 28.45
CA ASP A 262 0.95 11.39 27.98
C ASP A 262 0.93 12.39 29.14
N GLU A 263 1.32 13.63 28.84
CA GLU A 263 1.44 14.70 29.82
C GLU A 263 0.16 14.89 30.65
N SER A 264 -1.01 14.75 30.02
CA SER A 264 -2.30 14.92 30.72
C SER A 264 -2.54 13.86 31.80
N ILE A 265 -2.14 12.62 31.54
CA ILE A 265 -2.28 11.52 32.50
C ILE A 265 -1.24 11.68 33.60
N VAL A 266 0.02 11.96 33.24
CA VAL A 266 1.12 12.13 34.20
C VAL A 266 0.84 13.27 35.18
N GLN A 267 0.32 14.41 34.71
CA GLN A 267 -0.05 15.55 35.56
C GLN A 267 -1.20 15.23 36.53
N SER A 268 -2.00 14.22 36.22
CA SER A 268 -3.14 13.82 37.05
C SER A 268 -2.75 12.86 38.19
N ILE A 269 -1.53 12.32 38.19
CA ILE A 269 -1.04 11.40 39.22
C ILE A 269 -0.48 12.20 40.41
N PRO A 270 -0.71 11.77 41.67
CA PRO A 270 -0.13 12.43 42.84
C PRO A 270 1.40 12.55 42.76
N LYS A 271 1.94 13.74 43.02
CA LYS A 271 3.38 14.05 42.82
C LYS A 271 4.28 13.25 43.76
N ASP A 272 3.82 12.97 44.97
CA ASP A 272 4.48 12.14 45.96
C ASP A 272 4.62 10.69 45.47
N VAL A 273 3.58 10.15 44.83
CA VAL A 273 3.60 8.81 44.22
C VAL A 273 4.61 8.72 43.08
N ILE A 274 4.63 9.70 42.17
CA ILE A 274 5.62 9.74 41.07
C ILE A 274 7.04 9.80 41.65
N ALA A 275 7.27 10.67 42.64
CA ALA A 275 8.59 10.84 43.24
C ALA A 275 9.07 9.55 43.93
N GLU A 276 8.19 8.88 44.67
CA GLU A 276 8.50 7.60 45.31
C GLU A 276 8.79 6.50 44.28
N TRP A 277 7.97 6.38 43.25
CA TRP A 277 8.15 5.39 42.18
C TRP A 277 9.46 5.60 41.41
N LEU A 278 9.81 6.85 41.06
CA LEU A 278 11.10 7.18 40.43
C LEU A 278 12.29 6.84 41.33
N GLN A 279 12.19 7.08 42.65
CA GLN A 279 13.23 6.67 43.59
C GLN A 279 13.38 5.15 43.64
N GLN A 280 12.29 4.39 43.59
CA GLN A 280 12.34 2.93 43.58
C GLN A 280 12.98 2.39 42.29
N ILE A 281 12.62 2.93 41.12
CA ILE A 281 13.25 2.53 39.84
C ILE A 281 14.74 2.88 39.80
N SER A 282 15.13 4.03 40.36
CA SER A 282 16.54 4.40 40.42
C SER A 282 17.40 3.43 41.22
N ARG A 283 16.79 2.75 42.21
CA ARG A 283 17.44 1.75 43.06
C ARG A 283 17.42 0.35 42.44
N ASP A 284 16.39 0.04 41.67
CA ASP A 284 16.21 -1.26 41.01
C ASP A 284 15.61 -1.09 39.60
N PRO A 285 16.47 -0.84 38.58
CA PRO A 285 16.03 -0.65 37.20
C PRO A 285 15.35 -1.90 36.60
N SER A 286 15.55 -3.08 37.20
CA SER A 286 14.99 -4.34 36.68
C SER A 286 13.47 -4.45 36.89
N ARG A 287 12.90 -3.66 37.82
CA ARG A 287 11.46 -3.57 38.12
C ARG A 287 10.62 -3.04 36.97
N LEU A 288 11.23 -2.26 36.09
CA LEU A 288 10.57 -1.77 34.89
C LEU A 288 10.48 -2.83 33.78
N GLY A 289 10.91 -4.07 34.09
CA GLY A 289 11.17 -5.12 33.12
C GLY A 289 12.45 -4.84 32.35
N SER A 290 13.13 -5.89 31.86
CA SER A 290 14.37 -5.80 31.07
C SER A 290 14.20 -5.15 29.68
N LYS A 291 13.22 -4.26 29.48
CA LYS A 291 12.76 -3.80 28.16
C LYS A 291 12.43 -2.30 28.04
N LEU A 292 12.94 -1.45 28.93
CA LEU A 292 12.97 0.01 28.69
C LEU A 292 14.27 0.52 28.04
N THR A 293 14.89 -0.28 27.18
CA THR A 293 15.99 0.21 26.34
C THR A 293 15.54 1.29 25.33
N VAL A 294 14.26 1.65 25.30
CA VAL A 294 13.71 2.66 24.38
C VAL A 294 12.82 3.68 25.10
N ILE A 295 13.25 4.32 26.19
CA ILE A 295 12.62 5.58 26.64
C ILE A 295 13.66 6.56 27.18
N HIS A 296 14.18 7.39 26.27
CA HIS A 296 14.49 8.79 26.58
C HIS A 296 13.68 9.66 25.61
N PRO A 297 12.57 10.28 26.06
CA PRO A 297 11.97 11.39 25.35
C PRO A 297 12.77 12.63 25.76
N ARG A 298 13.90 12.87 25.08
CA ARG A 298 14.46 14.22 25.07
C ARG A 298 13.89 14.94 23.89
N PHE A 299 13.03 15.92 24.20
CA PHE A 299 12.88 17.12 23.38
C PHE A 299 14.28 17.57 22.87
N ARG A 300 14.57 17.28 21.61
CA ARG A 300 15.63 17.89 20.78
C ARG A 300 15.09 17.82 19.36
N ARG A 301 14.51 18.92 18.86
CA ARG A 301 15.20 19.91 18.01
C ARG A 301 15.99 19.22 16.91
N ASP A 302 15.44 19.34 15.70
CA ASP A 302 16.04 19.17 14.38
C ASP A 302 16.79 17.85 14.17
N ALA A 303 16.26 17.04 13.25
CA ALA A 303 16.83 15.77 12.82
C ALA A 303 18.24 15.98 12.23
N GLU A 304 19.27 15.85 13.06
CA GLU A 304 20.58 15.39 12.59
C GLU A 304 20.40 13.94 12.14
N GLN A 305 20.49 13.74 10.82
CA GLN A 305 20.43 12.44 10.18
C GLN A 305 21.55 11.56 10.76
N LYS A 306 21.20 10.61 11.63
CA LYS A 306 22.18 9.70 12.24
C LYS A 306 22.86 8.90 11.14
N ALA A 307 24.18 8.97 11.06
CA ALA A 307 24.96 8.20 10.10
C ALA A 307 24.87 6.69 10.40
N CYS A 308 25.03 5.85 9.38
CA CYS A 308 25.03 4.40 9.56
C CYS A 308 26.19 3.97 10.49
N PRO A 309 25.94 3.13 11.50
CA PRO A 309 27.01 2.58 12.32
C PRO A 309 28.00 1.76 11.48
N PRO A 310 29.32 1.86 11.74
CA PRO A 310 30.32 1.11 11.00
C PRO A 310 30.08 -0.40 11.15
N GLY A 311 30.05 -1.12 10.02
CA GLY A 311 29.82 -2.58 9.98
C GLY A 311 28.34 -3.00 9.97
N LYS A 312 27.39 -2.05 9.98
CA LYS A 312 25.95 -2.30 9.79
C LYS A 312 25.45 -1.96 8.38
N GLU A 313 26.33 -1.67 7.44
CA GLU A 313 25.95 -1.46 6.04
C GLU A 313 25.68 -2.81 5.37
N PRO A 314 24.44 -3.08 4.93
CA PRO A 314 24.11 -4.31 4.24
C PRO A 314 24.63 -4.29 2.81
N TYR A 315 25.28 -5.37 2.39
CA TYR A 315 25.76 -5.57 1.02
C TYR A 315 24.77 -6.38 0.16
N LYS A 316 23.76 -7.00 0.78
CA LYS A 316 22.68 -7.74 0.12
C LYS A 316 21.36 -7.56 0.86
N VAL A 317 20.26 -7.74 0.14
CA VAL A 317 18.92 -7.89 0.70
C VAL A 317 18.79 -9.32 1.22
N ASP A 318 18.75 -9.48 2.54
CA ASP A 318 18.55 -10.75 3.21
C ASP A 318 17.63 -10.61 4.42
N GLU A 319 17.36 -11.73 5.10
CA GLU A 319 16.43 -11.76 6.24
C GLU A 319 16.95 -10.96 7.44
N ASP A 320 18.24 -10.62 7.51
CA ASP A 320 18.79 -9.86 8.63
C ASP A 320 18.23 -8.43 8.64
N LEU A 321 17.87 -7.89 7.48
CA LEU A 321 17.22 -6.59 7.33
C LEU A 321 15.85 -6.51 8.03
N ILE A 322 15.18 -7.64 8.29
CA ILE A 322 13.92 -7.65 9.04
C ILE A 322 14.14 -7.15 10.48
N PHE A 323 15.33 -7.40 11.05
CA PHE A 323 15.66 -7.06 12.43
C PHE A 323 16.24 -5.66 12.61
N TYR A 324 16.46 -4.92 11.52
CA TYR A 324 16.90 -3.53 11.60
C TYR A 324 15.75 -2.66 12.08
N GLU A 325 16.05 -1.73 12.98
CA GLU A 325 15.09 -0.68 13.34
C GLU A 325 14.84 0.25 12.14
N ASN A 326 13.68 0.90 12.11
CA ASN A 326 13.28 1.79 11.01
C ASN A 326 14.34 2.88 10.71
N TRP A 327 14.96 3.45 11.75
CA TRP A 327 16.02 4.44 11.56
C TRP A 327 17.34 3.82 11.07
N GLU A 328 17.63 2.55 11.39
CA GLU A 328 18.82 1.85 10.90
C GLU A 328 18.67 1.55 9.41
N LEU A 329 17.48 1.15 8.96
CA LEU A 329 17.19 1.00 7.52
C LEU A 329 17.33 2.34 6.79
N GLU A 330 16.79 3.42 7.37
CA GLU A 330 16.92 4.77 6.81
C GLU A 330 18.37 5.26 6.79
N ALA A 331 19.21 4.84 7.74
CA ALA A 331 20.63 5.25 7.79
C ALA A 331 21.53 4.38 6.89
N CYS A 332 21.33 3.07 6.88
CA CYS A 332 22.31 2.09 6.38
C CYS A 332 21.98 1.48 5.02
N VAL A 333 20.71 1.39 4.64
CA VAL A 333 20.34 0.73 3.39
C VAL A 333 20.58 1.67 2.21
N ASP A 334 21.30 1.15 1.20
CA ASP A 334 21.53 1.84 -0.06
C ASP A 334 20.41 1.58 -1.07
N GLY A 335 19.91 2.64 -1.70
CA GLY A 335 18.82 2.53 -2.67
C GLY A 335 19.24 1.89 -3.99
N THR A 336 20.51 1.97 -4.40
CA THR A 336 20.99 1.30 -5.62
C THR A 336 21.14 -0.21 -5.43
N MET A 337 21.45 -0.65 -4.21
CA MET A 337 21.47 -2.05 -3.81
C MET A 337 20.05 -2.62 -3.78
N LEU A 338 19.10 -1.90 -3.15
CA LEU A 338 17.67 -2.26 -3.17
C LEU A 338 17.14 -2.40 -4.60
N ALA A 339 17.48 -1.46 -5.48
CA ALA A 339 17.03 -1.48 -6.87
C ALA A 339 17.56 -2.69 -7.65
N ARG A 340 18.81 -3.11 -7.40
CA ARG A 340 19.43 -4.25 -8.08
C ARG A 340 18.93 -5.60 -7.57
N GLN A 341 18.39 -5.65 -6.35
CA GLN A 341 17.97 -6.88 -5.67
C GLN A 341 16.48 -6.84 -5.30
N MET A 342 15.67 -6.20 -6.15
CA MET A 342 14.23 -6.02 -5.93
C MET A 342 13.48 -7.36 -5.92
N ASP A 343 13.99 -8.37 -6.62
CA ASP A 343 13.53 -9.75 -6.54
C ASP A 343 13.57 -10.28 -5.09
N LEU A 344 14.68 -10.10 -4.38
CA LEU A 344 14.82 -10.51 -2.98
C LEU A 344 13.92 -9.68 -2.05
N VAL A 345 13.72 -8.39 -2.33
CA VAL A 345 12.78 -7.53 -1.58
C VAL A 345 11.35 -8.08 -1.67
N ASN A 346 10.97 -8.66 -2.81
CA ASN A 346 9.65 -9.26 -3.02
C ASN A 346 9.48 -10.64 -2.38
N GLU A 347 10.57 -11.37 -2.13
CA GLU A 347 10.54 -12.70 -1.49
C GLU A 347 10.49 -12.62 0.04
N ILE A 348 11.11 -11.58 0.61
CA ILE A 348 11.27 -11.42 2.06
C ILE A 348 10.06 -10.68 2.66
N PRO A 349 9.46 -11.16 3.76
CA PRO A 349 8.25 -10.58 4.34
C PRO A 349 8.54 -9.33 5.20
N PHE A 350 9.03 -8.27 4.57
CA PHE A 350 9.20 -6.97 5.22
C PHE A 350 7.87 -6.37 5.68
N THR A 351 7.91 -5.59 6.76
CA THR A 351 6.72 -4.88 7.27
C THR A 351 6.34 -3.70 6.36
N TYR A 352 5.10 -3.23 6.47
CA TYR A 352 4.63 -2.04 5.75
C TYR A 352 5.50 -0.80 5.99
N GLU A 353 6.01 -0.64 7.21
CA GLU A 353 6.87 0.50 7.60
C GLU A 353 8.25 0.39 6.94
N GLN A 354 8.85 -0.81 6.93
CA GLN A 354 10.12 -1.08 6.26
C GLN A 354 10.03 -0.92 4.75
N LEU A 355 8.94 -1.40 4.13
CA LEU A 355 8.69 -1.22 2.69
C LEU A 355 8.47 0.26 2.33
N SER A 356 7.85 1.04 3.21
CA SER A 356 7.75 2.50 3.04
C SER A 356 9.11 3.19 3.10
N ILE A 357 10.03 2.72 3.94
CA ILE A 357 11.41 3.23 4.01
C ILE A 357 12.17 2.85 2.74
N PHE A 358 12.04 1.62 2.26
CA PHE A 358 12.64 1.19 0.99
C PHE A 358 12.11 1.99 -0.18
N LYS A 359 10.81 2.30 -0.19
CA LYS A 359 10.23 3.21 -1.19
C LYS A 359 10.89 4.59 -1.10
N HIS A 360 10.96 5.19 0.08
CA HIS A 360 11.59 6.49 0.28
C HIS A 360 13.05 6.51 -0.20
N LYS A 361 13.80 5.43 0.08
CA LYS A 361 15.18 5.24 -0.39
C LYS A 361 15.26 5.20 -1.91
N LEU A 362 14.39 4.43 -2.57
CA LEU A 362 14.33 4.37 -4.02
C LEU A 362 13.95 5.71 -4.64
N ASP A 363 12.96 6.41 -4.08
CA ASP A 363 12.55 7.76 -4.52
C ASP A 363 13.72 8.76 -4.41
N LYS A 364 14.51 8.68 -3.34
CA LYS A 364 15.71 9.51 -3.14
C LYS A 364 16.83 9.16 -4.12
N THR A 365 17.00 7.88 -4.45
CA THR A 365 17.99 7.41 -5.42
C THR A 365 17.60 7.76 -6.86
N TYR A 366 16.30 7.75 -7.16
CA TYR A 366 15.75 7.96 -8.50
C TYR A 366 14.70 9.10 -8.50
N PRO A 367 15.10 10.35 -8.26
CA PRO A 367 14.19 11.48 -8.15
C PRO A 367 13.51 11.89 -9.47
N GLN A 368 13.95 11.31 -10.59
CA GLN A 368 13.40 11.55 -11.94
C GLN A 368 12.60 10.33 -12.45
N GLY A 369 12.22 9.42 -11.54
CA GLY A 369 11.55 8.17 -11.89
C GLY A 369 12.50 6.97 -11.98
N TYR A 370 11.92 5.79 -11.79
CA TYR A 370 12.66 4.52 -11.71
C TYR A 370 13.16 4.07 -13.08
N PRO A 371 14.34 3.43 -13.16
CA PRO A 371 14.80 2.83 -14.40
C PRO A 371 13.90 1.65 -14.80
N GLU A 372 13.68 1.47 -16.10
CA GLU A 372 12.76 0.44 -16.60
C GLU A 372 13.12 -0.98 -16.14
N SER A 373 14.41 -1.28 -15.97
CA SER A 373 14.88 -2.55 -15.39
C SER A 373 14.38 -2.80 -13.96
N LEU A 374 14.34 -1.76 -13.13
CA LEU A 374 13.77 -1.83 -11.78
C LEU A 374 12.24 -1.97 -11.85
N ILE A 375 11.59 -1.17 -12.70
CA ILE A 375 10.12 -1.18 -12.86
C ILE A 375 9.62 -2.59 -13.18
N GLN A 376 10.28 -3.29 -14.10
CA GLN A 376 9.95 -4.66 -14.47
C GLN A 376 10.05 -5.65 -13.30
N GLN A 377 10.96 -5.40 -12.35
CA GLN A 377 11.22 -6.27 -11.20
C GLN A 377 10.41 -5.90 -9.94
N LEU A 378 9.61 -4.83 -9.97
CA LEU A 378 8.90 -4.36 -8.77
C LEU A 378 8.02 -5.43 -8.14
N GLY A 379 7.43 -6.36 -8.90
CA GLY A 379 6.63 -7.43 -8.34
C GLY A 379 5.55 -6.92 -7.38
N HIS A 380 5.38 -7.57 -6.22
CA HIS A 380 4.47 -7.14 -5.15
C HIS A 380 4.80 -5.76 -4.55
N PHE A 381 6.05 -5.30 -4.65
CA PHE A 381 6.45 -3.94 -4.24
C PHE A 381 5.71 -2.86 -5.02
N PHE A 382 5.21 -3.17 -6.23
CA PHE A 382 4.40 -2.26 -7.04
C PHE A 382 3.17 -1.71 -6.28
N ARG A 383 2.65 -2.44 -5.27
CA ARG A 383 1.55 -1.98 -4.42
C ARG A 383 1.85 -0.69 -3.64
N TYR A 384 3.13 -0.42 -3.36
CA TYR A 384 3.57 0.78 -2.62
C TYR A 384 3.81 1.97 -3.52
N VAL A 385 3.79 1.77 -4.83
CA VAL A 385 3.93 2.83 -5.81
C VAL A 385 2.57 3.51 -6.03
N SER A 386 2.56 4.83 -5.97
CA SER A 386 1.40 5.67 -6.26
C SER A 386 1.28 5.97 -7.76
N PRO A 387 0.08 6.28 -8.28
CA PRO A 387 -0.08 6.78 -9.65
C PRO A 387 0.81 7.98 -9.98
N GLU A 388 1.03 8.87 -9.01
CA GLU A 388 1.89 10.05 -9.12
C GLU A 388 3.36 9.69 -9.32
N ASP A 389 3.84 8.63 -8.66
CA ASP A 389 5.19 8.09 -8.90
C ASP A 389 5.31 7.54 -10.33
N ILE A 390 4.29 6.81 -10.79
CA ILE A 390 4.26 6.17 -12.12
C ILE A 390 4.31 7.22 -13.23
N HIS A 391 3.71 8.39 -13.03
CA HIS A 391 3.75 9.48 -14.01
C HIS A 391 5.15 10.03 -14.29
N GLN A 392 6.12 9.79 -13.40
CA GLN A 392 7.51 10.20 -13.58
C GLN A 392 8.33 9.16 -14.34
N TRP A 393 7.79 7.97 -14.58
CA TRP A 393 8.53 6.89 -15.22
C TRP A 393 8.62 7.09 -16.73
N ASN A 394 9.56 6.38 -17.35
CA ASN A 394 9.65 6.22 -18.80
C ASN A 394 9.56 4.73 -19.11
N VAL A 395 8.36 4.26 -19.47
CA VAL A 395 8.06 2.85 -19.77
C VAL A 395 7.88 2.70 -21.27
N THR A 396 8.71 1.88 -21.90
CA THR A 396 8.72 1.69 -23.36
C THR A 396 8.55 0.23 -23.77
N SER A 397 8.76 -0.71 -22.86
CA SER A 397 8.68 -2.13 -23.10
C SER A 397 7.27 -2.69 -22.81
N PRO A 398 6.64 -3.40 -23.75
CA PRO A 398 5.37 -4.08 -23.51
C PRO A 398 5.51 -5.17 -22.44
N ASP A 399 6.68 -5.82 -22.32
CA ASP A 399 6.90 -6.88 -21.33
C ASP A 399 6.87 -6.35 -19.90
N THR A 400 7.38 -5.14 -19.68
CA THR A 400 7.29 -4.43 -18.39
C THR A 400 5.83 -4.21 -18.00
N VAL A 401 5.03 -3.70 -18.94
CA VAL A 401 3.60 -3.45 -18.73
C VAL A 401 2.85 -4.76 -18.44
N LYS A 402 3.06 -5.79 -19.27
CA LYS A 402 2.42 -7.11 -19.08
C LYS A 402 2.78 -7.73 -17.73
N THR A 403 4.02 -7.59 -17.28
CA THR A 403 4.48 -8.12 -15.99
C THR A 403 3.75 -7.46 -14.82
N LEU A 404 3.68 -6.11 -14.80
CA LEU A 404 3.01 -5.39 -13.71
C LEU A 404 1.49 -5.48 -13.76
N LEU A 405 0.88 -5.55 -14.95
CA LEU A 405 -0.56 -5.80 -15.07
C LEU A 405 -0.95 -7.16 -14.47
N LYS A 406 -0.12 -8.20 -14.66
CA LYS A 406 -0.35 -9.51 -14.00
C LYS A 406 -0.34 -9.38 -12.47
N VAL A 407 0.55 -8.58 -11.90
CA VAL A 407 0.60 -8.33 -10.45
C VAL A 407 -0.64 -7.57 -9.97
N SER A 408 -1.12 -6.60 -10.76
CA SER A 408 -2.28 -5.78 -10.41
C SER A 408 -3.61 -6.56 -10.37
N LYS A 409 -3.68 -7.69 -11.06
CA LYS A 409 -4.92 -8.47 -11.25
C LYS A 409 -5.49 -8.95 -9.92
N GLY A 410 -6.74 -8.55 -9.64
CA GLY A 410 -7.46 -8.92 -8.41
C GLY A 410 -7.00 -8.20 -7.13
N GLN A 411 -6.05 -7.25 -7.22
CA GLN A 411 -5.47 -6.58 -6.05
C GLN A 411 -6.00 -5.15 -5.79
N LYS A 412 -7.10 -4.75 -6.45
CA LYS A 412 -7.67 -3.38 -6.40
C LYS A 412 -6.65 -2.28 -6.77
N MET A 413 -5.76 -2.58 -7.72
CA MET A 413 -4.70 -1.67 -8.18
C MET A 413 -5.06 -0.98 -9.50
N ASN A 414 -6.35 -0.71 -9.72
CA ASN A 414 -6.83 -0.18 -10.99
C ASN A 414 -6.17 1.16 -11.32
N ALA A 415 -6.05 2.07 -10.34
CA ALA A 415 -5.41 3.37 -10.54
C ALA A 415 -3.94 3.24 -10.97
N GLN A 416 -3.16 2.34 -10.34
CA GLN A 416 -1.78 2.09 -10.75
C GLN A 416 -1.69 1.47 -12.14
N ALA A 417 -2.53 0.49 -12.45
CA ALA A 417 -2.57 -0.16 -13.76
C ALA A 417 -2.91 0.84 -14.88
N ILE A 418 -3.87 1.75 -14.62
CA ILE A 418 -4.26 2.82 -15.55
C ILE A 418 -3.09 3.80 -15.75
N ALA A 419 -2.46 4.25 -14.66
CA ALA A 419 -1.31 5.16 -14.74
C ALA A 419 -0.13 4.54 -15.50
N LEU A 420 0.11 3.24 -15.31
CA LEU A 420 1.16 2.50 -16.01
C LEU A 420 0.90 2.43 -17.51
N VAL A 421 -0.34 2.13 -17.91
CA VAL A 421 -0.71 2.09 -19.33
C VAL A 421 -0.65 3.47 -19.96
N ALA A 422 -1.12 4.52 -19.27
CA ALA A 422 -0.99 5.89 -19.73
C ALA A 422 0.48 6.29 -19.93
N CYS A 423 1.35 5.91 -18.99
CA CYS A 423 2.78 6.15 -19.09
C CYS A 423 3.41 5.45 -20.31
N TYR A 424 3.03 4.20 -20.56
CA TYR A 424 3.49 3.42 -21.70
C TYR A 424 3.04 4.03 -23.05
N LEU A 425 1.77 4.45 -23.14
CA LEU A 425 1.23 5.12 -24.33
C LEU A 425 1.95 6.43 -24.62
N ARG A 426 2.27 7.22 -23.59
CA ARG A 426 3.02 8.48 -23.72
C ARG A 426 4.46 8.25 -24.18
N GLY A 427 5.05 7.11 -23.82
CA GLY A 427 6.35 6.64 -24.33
C GLY A 427 6.34 6.16 -25.78
N GLY A 428 5.19 6.23 -26.48
CA GLY A 428 5.02 5.74 -27.85
C GLY A 428 4.65 4.25 -27.94
N GLY A 429 4.36 3.62 -26.80
CA GLY A 429 3.88 2.24 -26.73
C GLY A 429 2.53 2.04 -27.40
N GLN A 430 2.27 0.82 -27.86
CA GLN A 430 0.99 0.43 -28.47
C GLN A 430 0.37 -0.72 -27.68
N LEU A 431 -0.94 -0.64 -27.42
CA LEU A 431 -1.62 -1.73 -26.70
C LEU A 431 -1.85 -2.89 -27.67
N ASP A 432 -1.15 -4.00 -27.42
CA ASP A 432 -1.41 -5.26 -28.10
C ASP A 432 -2.62 -6.00 -27.50
N GLU A 433 -3.00 -7.13 -28.11
CA GLU A 433 -4.15 -7.91 -27.69
C GLU A 433 -4.02 -8.45 -26.25
N ASP A 434 -2.81 -8.82 -25.82
CA ASP A 434 -2.55 -9.32 -24.47
C ASP A 434 -2.75 -8.23 -23.42
N ILE A 435 -2.24 -7.02 -23.68
CA ILE A 435 -2.40 -5.86 -22.79
C ILE A 435 -3.88 -5.48 -22.69
N VAL A 436 -4.59 -5.42 -23.82
CA VAL A 436 -6.04 -5.13 -23.83
C VAL A 436 -6.81 -6.19 -23.05
N LYS A 437 -6.48 -7.47 -23.20
CA LYS A 437 -7.10 -8.57 -22.44
C LYS A 437 -6.79 -8.47 -20.94
N ALA A 438 -5.57 -8.09 -20.57
CA ALA A 438 -5.20 -7.88 -19.17
C ALA A 438 -5.98 -6.72 -18.51
N LEU A 439 -6.36 -5.72 -19.30
CA LEU A 439 -7.22 -4.62 -18.87
C LEU A 439 -8.71 -4.98 -18.79
N GLY A 440 -9.13 -6.15 -19.28
CA GLY A 440 -10.54 -6.56 -19.31
C GLY A 440 -11.23 -6.63 -17.94
N ASP A 441 -10.45 -6.76 -16.85
CA ASP A 441 -10.97 -6.76 -15.47
C ASP A 441 -11.04 -5.34 -14.86
N ILE A 442 -10.59 -4.31 -15.58
CA ILE A 442 -10.58 -2.91 -15.15
C ILE A 442 -11.77 -2.17 -15.78
N PRO A 443 -12.58 -1.42 -14.99
CA PRO A 443 -13.66 -0.60 -15.54
C PRO A 443 -13.15 0.38 -16.59
N LEU A 444 -13.76 0.40 -17.77
CA LEU A 444 -13.31 1.22 -18.91
C LEU A 444 -13.51 2.73 -18.70
N SER A 445 -14.03 3.15 -17.53
CA SER A 445 -14.07 4.54 -17.11
C SER A 445 -12.71 5.23 -17.12
N TYR A 446 -11.61 4.47 -17.08
CA TYR A 446 -10.26 5.02 -17.21
C TYR A 446 -10.01 5.75 -18.54
N LEU A 447 -10.79 5.43 -19.58
CA LEU A 447 -10.72 6.16 -20.85
C LEU A 447 -11.06 7.65 -20.66
N CYS A 448 -11.82 8.00 -19.63
CA CYS A 448 -12.12 9.38 -19.27
C CYS A 448 -10.93 10.10 -18.60
N ASP A 449 -9.95 9.36 -18.09
CA ASP A 449 -8.80 9.89 -17.34
C ASP A 449 -7.56 10.08 -18.24
N PHE A 450 -7.55 9.47 -19.42
CA PHE A 450 -6.47 9.62 -20.40
C PHE A 450 -6.45 11.01 -21.02
N SER A 451 -5.24 11.55 -21.22
CA SER A 451 -5.12 12.81 -21.95
C SER A 451 -5.60 12.62 -23.41
N PRO A 452 -6.03 13.70 -24.09
CA PRO A 452 -6.40 13.62 -25.50
C PRO A 452 -5.33 12.99 -26.40
N GLN A 453 -4.04 13.16 -26.07
CA GLN A 453 -2.93 12.58 -26.82
C GLN A 453 -2.83 11.07 -26.57
N ASP A 454 -2.94 10.63 -25.31
CA ASP A 454 -2.89 9.20 -24.95
C ASP A 454 -4.09 8.44 -25.55
N LEU A 455 -5.27 9.07 -25.60
CA LEU A 455 -6.48 8.52 -26.22
C LEU A 455 -6.33 8.22 -27.71
N HIS A 456 -5.54 9.00 -28.45
CA HIS A 456 -5.28 8.74 -29.87
C HIS A 456 -4.53 7.41 -30.06
N SER A 457 -3.65 7.06 -29.12
CA SER A 457 -2.83 5.84 -29.16
C SER A 457 -3.58 4.58 -28.71
N VAL A 458 -4.79 4.72 -28.14
CA VAL A 458 -5.63 3.57 -27.78
C VAL A 458 -6.08 2.83 -29.05
N PRO A 459 -6.02 1.49 -29.14
CA PRO A 459 -6.51 0.76 -30.31
C PRO A 459 -8.02 0.89 -30.49
N SER A 460 -8.49 0.88 -31.74
CA SER A 460 -9.94 0.89 -32.05
C SER A 460 -10.68 -0.35 -31.56
N SER A 461 -9.98 -1.48 -31.37
CA SER A 461 -10.55 -2.70 -30.77
C SER A 461 -11.12 -2.48 -29.37
N VAL A 462 -10.55 -1.54 -28.59
CA VAL A 462 -11.05 -1.20 -27.25
C VAL A 462 -12.46 -0.63 -27.28
N MET A 463 -12.86 0.07 -28.37
CA MET A 463 -14.20 0.65 -28.49
C MET A 463 -15.30 -0.44 -28.45
N TRP A 464 -14.97 -1.66 -28.85
CA TRP A 464 -15.88 -2.81 -28.81
C TRP A 464 -16.18 -3.33 -27.40
N LEU A 465 -15.36 -2.95 -26.42
CA LEU A 465 -15.46 -3.40 -25.04
C LEU A 465 -16.26 -2.42 -24.16
N VAL A 466 -16.46 -1.18 -24.61
CA VAL A 466 -17.10 -0.12 -23.82
C VAL A 466 -18.58 -0.41 -23.58
N GLY A 467 -18.94 -0.54 -22.31
CA GLY A 467 -20.29 -0.77 -21.84
C GLY A 467 -21.06 0.51 -21.50
N PRO A 468 -22.39 0.41 -21.28
CA PRO A 468 -23.28 1.58 -21.20
C PRO A 468 -23.01 2.60 -20.08
N GLN A 469 -22.27 2.22 -19.03
CA GLN A 469 -21.99 3.08 -17.86
C GLN A 469 -20.53 3.55 -17.80
N ASP A 470 -19.65 3.02 -18.65
CA ASP A 470 -18.22 3.29 -18.56
C ASP A 470 -17.89 4.77 -18.81
N LEU A 471 -18.71 5.45 -19.62
CA LEU A 471 -18.47 6.85 -20.02
C LEU A 471 -19.27 7.88 -19.21
N ASP A 472 -20.02 7.46 -18.19
CA ASP A 472 -20.95 8.36 -17.44
C ASP A 472 -20.24 9.52 -16.74
N LYS A 473 -18.94 9.38 -16.43
CA LYS A 473 -18.11 10.40 -15.77
C LYS A 473 -17.21 11.19 -16.73
N CYS A 474 -17.23 10.88 -18.03
CA CYS A 474 -16.39 11.57 -19.00
C CYS A 474 -16.81 13.03 -19.17
N SER A 475 -15.83 13.92 -19.36
CA SER A 475 -16.11 15.29 -19.80
C SER A 475 -16.52 15.33 -21.27
N GLN A 476 -17.27 16.37 -21.67
CA GLN A 476 -17.78 16.52 -23.04
C GLN A 476 -16.68 16.48 -24.11
N ARG A 477 -15.50 17.02 -23.80
CA ARG A 477 -14.32 16.95 -24.67
C ARG A 477 -13.87 15.51 -24.93
N HIS A 478 -13.84 14.66 -23.91
CA HIS A 478 -13.43 13.26 -24.04
C HIS A 478 -14.49 12.44 -24.76
N LEU A 479 -15.77 12.68 -24.46
CA LEU A 479 -16.88 12.03 -25.18
C LEU A 479 -16.81 12.30 -26.68
N GLY A 480 -16.53 13.54 -27.11
CA GLY A 480 -16.37 13.87 -28.54
C GLY A 480 -15.22 13.11 -29.21
N LEU A 481 -14.07 12.96 -28.55
CA LEU A 481 -12.94 12.18 -29.07
C LEU A 481 -13.25 10.69 -29.14
N LEU A 482 -13.86 10.13 -28.09
CA LEU A 482 -14.26 8.73 -28.04
C LEU A 482 -15.33 8.41 -29.09
N TYR A 483 -16.27 9.33 -29.32
CA TYR A 483 -17.28 9.20 -30.37
C TYR A 483 -16.66 9.09 -31.76
N GLN A 484 -15.75 10.00 -32.13
CA GLN A 484 -15.05 9.93 -33.42
C GLN A 484 -14.26 8.63 -33.60
N LYS A 485 -13.66 8.14 -32.51
CA LYS A 485 -12.91 6.89 -32.50
C LYS A 485 -13.80 5.67 -32.62
N ALA A 486 -14.96 5.67 -31.97
CA ALA A 486 -16.00 4.65 -32.11
C ALA A 486 -16.58 4.63 -33.53
N CYS A 487 -16.88 5.78 -34.13
CA CYS A 487 -17.27 5.88 -35.53
C CYS A 487 -16.24 5.22 -36.45
N SER A 488 -14.95 5.44 -36.20
CA SER A 488 -13.86 4.80 -36.94
C SER A 488 -13.75 3.30 -36.68
N ALA A 489 -13.99 2.85 -35.45
CA ALA A 489 -13.95 1.44 -35.08
C ALA A 489 -15.10 0.62 -35.70
N PHE A 490 -16.27 1.26 -35.89
CA PHE A 490 -17.49 0.60 -36.35
C PHE A 490 -17.82 0.87 -37.83
N GLN A 491 -16.86 1.37 -38.63
CA GLN A 491 -17.08 1.71 -40.05
C GLN A 491 -17.64 0.56 -40.89
N ASN A 492 -17.30 -0.69 -40.52
CA ASN A 492 -17.74 -1.89 -41.25
C ASN A 492 -19.07 -2.47 -40.73
N VAL A 493 -19.66 -1.88 -39.69
CA VAL A 493 -20.94 -2.30 -39.11
C VAL A 493 -22.04 -1.42 -39.69
N SER A 494 -23.22 -1.99 -39.96
CA SER A 494 -24.34 -1.24 -40.54
C SER A 494 -25.67 -1.60 -39.88
N GLY A 495 -26.69 -0.78 -40.15
CA GLY A 495 -28.06 -1.01 -39.67
C GLY A 495 -28.21 -0.91 -38.16
N LEU A 496 -29.07 -1.76 -37.60
CA LEU A 496 -29.38 -1.79 -36.16
C LEU A 496 -28.17 -2.16 -35.30
N GLU A 497 -27.30 -3.05 -35.79
CA GLU A 497 -26.09 -3.45 -35.08
C GLU A 497 -25.14 -2.26 -34.86
N TYR A 498 -25.00 -1.40 -35.87
CA TYR A 498 -24.20 -0.18 -35.75
C TYR A 498 -24.78 0.75 -34.67
N PHE A 499 -26.10 0.93 -34.68
CA PHE A 499 -26.76 1.79 -33.70
C PHE A 499 -26.54 1.27 -32.27
N GLU A 500 -26.73 -0.02 -32.03
CA GLU A 500 -26.51 -0.61 -30.70
C GLU A 500 -25.07 -0.45 -30.20
N LYS A 501 -24.09 -0.53 -31.10
CA LYS A 501 -22.67 -0.31 -30.75
C LYS A 501 -22.34 1.15 -30.49
N ILE A 502 -22.82 2.07 -31.32
CA ILE A 502 -22.49 3.50 -31.19
C ILE A 502 -23.26 4.19 -30.05
N LYS A 503 -24.39 3.61 -29.62
CA LYS A 503 -25.32 4.14 -28.62
C LYS A 503 -24.62 4.70 -27.37
N THR A 504 -23.67 3.97 -26.80
CA THR A 504 -22.92 4.36 -25.59
C THR A 504 -22.08 5.63 -25.80
N PHE A 505 -21.66 5.91 -27.03
CA PHE A 505 -20.79 7.04 -27.37
C PHE A 505 -21.55 8.28 -27.82
N LEU A 506 -22.88 8.22 -27.98
CA LEU A 506 -23.68 9.30 -28.54
C LEU A 506 -23.64 10.60 -27.73
N GLY A 507 -23.26 10.55 -26.46
CA GLY A 507 -22.97 11.75 -25.66
C GLY A 507 -21.86 12.64 -26.23
N GLY A 508 -21.06 12.14 -27.18
CA GLY A 508 -20.05 12.91 -27.92
C GLY A 508 -20.45 13.31 -29.34
N ALA A 509 -21.67 12.99 -29.78
CA ALA A 509 -22.09 13.18 -31.16
C ALA A 509 -22.35 14.67 -31.49
N SER A 510 -21.95 15.07 -32.70
CA SER A 510 -22.27 16.41 -33.21
C SER A 510 -23.70 16.48 -33.74
N VAL A 511 -24.26 17.69 -33.87
CA VAL A 511 -25.58 17.89 -34.51
C VAL A 511 -25.64 17.31 -35.93
N LYS A 512 -24.52 17.36 -36.67
CA LYS A 512 -24.44 16.81 -38.04
C LYS A 512 -24.59 15.29 -38.02
N ASP A 513 -23.93 14.64 -37.07
CA ASP A 513 -23.97 13.19 -36.95
C ASP A 513 -25.32 12.70 -36.44
N LEU A 514 -25.93 13.40 -35.48
CA LEU A 514 -27.29 13.10 -35.01
C LEU A 514 -28.33 13.28 -36.12
N ARG A 515 -28.19 14.32 -36.94
CA ARG A 515 -29.04 14.52 -38.12
C ARG A 515 -28.89 13.38 -39.12
N ALA A 516 -27.67 12.94 -39.41
CA ALA A 516 -27.43 11.77 -40.25
C ALA A 516 -28.09 10.51 -39.65
N LEU A 517 -27.94 10.31 -38.34
CA LEU A 517 -28.54 9.17 -37.63
C LEU A 517 -30.08 9.17 -37.72
N SER A 518 -30.71 10.35 -37.71
CA SER A 518 -32.17 10.50 -37.86
C SER A 518 -32.71 10.07 -39.23
N GLN A 519 -31.83 9.94 -40.24
CA GLN A 519 -32.21 9.44 -41.56
C GLN A 519 -32.24 7.90 -41.60
N HIS A 520 -31.70 7.24 -40.58
CA HIS A 520 -31.76 5.80 -40.39
C HIS A 520 -32.94 5.42 -39.49
N ASN A 521 -33.42 4.17 -39.62
CA ASN A 521 -34.52 3.64 -38.83
C ASN A 521 -34.04 3.23 -37.43
N VAL A 522 -33.69 4.22 -36.60
CA VAL A 522 -33.21 4.06 -35.23
C VAL A 522 -34.33 4.33 -34.22
N SER A 523 -34.20 3.76 -33.02
CA SER A 523 -35.14 3.98 -31.93
C SER A 523 -34.36 4.15 -30.62
N MET A 524 -33.97 5.38 -30.33
CA MET A 524 -33.25 5.75 -29.12
C MET A 524 -34.20 5.81 -27.91
N ASP A 525 -33.82 5.23 -26.78
CA ASP A 525 -34.56 5.39 -25.52
C ASP A 525 -34.27 6.74 -24.86
N ILE A 526 -35.17 7.16 -23.97
CA ILE A 526 -35.08 8.46 -23.30
C ILE A 526 -33.82 8.60 -22.43
N ALA A 527 -33.31 7.50 -21.85
CA ALA A 527 -32.10 7.55 -21.03
C ALA A 527 -30.86 7.86 -21.88
N THR A 528 -30.76 7.28 -23.07
CA THR A 528 -29.71 7.59 -24.05
C THR A 528 -29.87 9.01 -24.58
N PHE A 529 -31.10 9.44 -24.89
CA PHE A 529 -31.37 10.79 -25.40
C PHE A 529 -30.93 11.88 -24.42
N LYS A 530 -31.15 11.66 -23.12
CA LYS A 530 -30.71 12.58 -22.05
C LYS A 530 -29.20 12.69 -21.89
N ARG A 531 -28.42 11.76 -22.45
CA ARG A 531 -26.94 11.80 -22.42
C ARG A 531 -26.34 12.63 -23.55
N LEU A 532 -27.14 13.03 -24.55
CA LEU A 532 -26.68 13.85 -25.66
C LEU A 532 -26.28 15.26 -25.20
N GLN A 533 -25.36 15.89 -25.93
CA GLN A 533 -24.92 17.26 -25.63
C GLN A 533 -26.07 18.24 -25.86
N VAL A 534 -26.29 19.14 -24.91
CA VAL A 534 -27.33 20.19 -25.00
C VAL A 534 -27.18 20.99 -26.29
N ASP A 535 -25.95 21.42 -26.62
CA ASP A 535 -25.68 22.23 -27.81
C ASP A 535 -25.97 21.49 -29.11
N SER A 536 -25.67 20.19 -29.17
CA SER A 536 -26.01 19.33 -30.32
C SER A 536 -27.52 19.11 -30.43
N LEU A 537 -28.20 18.92 -29.31
CA LEU A 537 -29.65 18.67 -29.25
C LEU A 537 -30.47 19.87 -29.67
N VAL A 538 -30.14 21.05 -29.15
CA VAL A 538 -30.84 22.31 -29.45
C VAL A 538 -30.85 22.61 -30.96
N GLY A 539 -29.84 22.16 -31.70
CA GLY A 539 -29.75 22.29 -33.15
C GLY A 539 -30.62 21.31 -33.97
N LEU A 540 -31.37 20.41 -33.33
CA LEU A 540 -32.27 19.45 -33.97
C LEU A 540 -33.71 19.94 -34.02
N SER A 541 -34.39 19.67 -35.12
CA SER A 541 -35.81 19.94 -35.33
C SER A 541 -36.71 18.88 -34.68
N VAL A 542 -37.99 19.23 -34.49
CA VAL A 542 -39.03 18.31 -34.01
C VAL A 542 -39.12 17.03 -34.83
N ALA A 543 -39.04 17.13 -36.17
CA ALA A 543 -39.11 15.96 -37.04
C ALA A 543 -37.86 15.05 -36.91
N GLU A 544 -36.68 15.62 -36.69
CA GLU A 544 -35.44 14.85 -36.47
C GLU A 544 -35.49 14.13 -35.12
N VAL A 545 -35.93 14.80 -34.05
CA VAL A 545 -36.10 14.17 -32.72
C VAL A 545 -37.15 13.08 -32.75
N GLN A 546 -38.26 13.28 -33.48
CA GLN A 546 -39.27 12.25 -33.69
C GLN A 546 -38.69 11.00 -34.36
N LYS A 547 -37.83 11.16 -35.36
CA LYS A 547 -37.15 10.03 -36.03
C LYS A 547 -36.09 9.35 -35.16
N LEU A 548 -35.39 10.11 -34.32
CA LEU A 548 -34.37 9.55 -33.42
C LEU A 548 -34.98 8.72 -32.28
N LEU A 549 -36.08 9.18 -31.68
CA LEU A 549 -36.74 8.49 -30.56
C LEU A 549 -37.73 7.42 -31.02
N GLY A 550 -38.32 7.58 -32.21
CA GLY A 550 -39.31 6.65 -32.76
C GLY A 550 -40.48 6.44 -31.78
N PRO A 551 -40.80 5.19 -31.38
CA PRO A 551 -41.89 4.90 -30.43
C PRO A 551 -41.66 5.49 -29.03
N ASN A 552 -40.41 5.78 -28.64
CA ASN A 552 -40.08 6.33 -27.32
C ASN A 552 -40.33 7.84 -27.23
N ILE A 553 -40.86 8.48 -28.28
CA ILE A 553 -41.16 9.92 -28.31
C ILE A 553 -42.12 10.34 -27.19
N VAL A 554 -42.99 9.43 -26.75
CA VAL A 554 -43.96 9.65 -25.67
C VAL A 554 -43.28 9.97 -24.33
N ASP A 555 -42.06 9.46 -24.12
CA ASP A 555 -41.31 9.63 -22.88
C ASP A 555 -40.83 11.08 -22.68
N LEU A 556 -40.77 11.89 -23.75
CA LEU A 556 -40.43 13.31 -23.66
C LEU A 556 -41.31 14.06 -22.67
N LYS A 557 -42.59 13.68 -22.55
CA LYS A 557 -43.51 14.34 -21.62
C LYS A 557 -43.12 14.16 -20.16
N THR A 558 -42.51 13.03 -19.83
CA THR A 558 -42.07 12.72 -18.46
C THR A 558 -40.80 13.47 -18.05
N GLU A 559 -40.07 14.01 -19.03
CA GLU A 559 -38.79 14.69 -18.84
C GLU A 559 -38.83 16.16 -19.30
N GLU A 560 -40.02 16.70 -19.54
CA GLU A 560 -40.30 18.04 -20.07
C GLU A 560 -39.64 19.17 -19.26
N ASP A 561 -39.53 19.01 -17.94
CA ASP A 561 -38.97 19.99 -17.00
C ASP A 561 -37.46 19.83 -16.76
N LYS A 562 -36.83 18.79 -17.32
CA LYS A 562 -35.44 18.41 -17.07
C LYS A 562 -34.54 18.67 -18.27
N SER A 563 -33.31 19.11 -18.01
CA SER A 563 -32.25 19.18 -19.03
C SER A 563 -31.81 17.77 -19.46
N PRO A 564 -31.49 17.52 -20.75
CA PRO A 564 -31.43 18.47 -21.87
C PRO A 564 -32.76 18.66 -22.63
N VAL A 565 -33.82 17.92 -22.28
CA VAL A 565 -35.12 17.93 -22.99
C VAL A 565 -35.76 19.32 -22.94
N ARG A 566 -35.81 19.93 -21.76
CA ARG A 566 -36.34 21.29 -21.57
C ARG A 566 -35.62 22.33 -22.43
N ASP A 567 -34.29 22.25 -22.50
CA ASP A 567 -33.47 23.22 -23.24
C ASP A 567 -33.72 23.12 -24.75
N TRP A 568 -33.92 21.90 -25.25
CA TRP A 568 -34.35 21.67 -26.62
C TRP A 568 -35.77 22.20 -26.88
N LEU A 569 -36.74 21.92 -26.00
CA LEU A 569 -38.13 22.39 -26.14
C LEU A 569 -38.23 23.90 -26.28
N PHE A 570 -37.50 24.65 -25.44
CA PHE A 570 -37.49 26.12 -25.45
C PHE A 570 -36.94 26.73 -26.74
N ARG A 571 -36.30 25.93 -27.59
CA ARG A 571 -35.74 26.35 -28.87
C ARG A 571 -36.62 25.98 -30.07
N GLN A 572 -37.69 25.22 -29.84
CA GLN A 572 -38.65 24.83 -30.88
C GLN A 572 -39.88 25.75 -30.88
N HIS A 573 -40.53 25.89 -32.03
CA HIS A 573 -41.82 26.57 -32.12
C HIS A 573 -42.93 25.72 -31.46
N GLN A 574 -43.78 26.35 -30.67
CA GLN A 574 -44.88 25.66 -29.97
C GLN A 574 -45.80 24.91 -30.95
N LYS A 575 -46.09 25.51 -32.12
CA LYS A 575 -46.88 24.86 -33.18
C LYS A 575 -46.28 23.54 -33.67
N ASP A 576 -44.95 23.43 -33.73
CA ASP A 576 -44.30 22.21 -34.17
C ASP A 576 -44.29 21.15 -33.08
N LEU A 577 -44.15 21.55 -31.81
CA LEU A 577 -44.31 20.66 -30.66
C LEU A 577 -45.75 20.12 -30.54
N ASP A 578 -46.75 20.96 -30.78
CA ASP A 578 -48.17 20.58 -30.73
C ASP A 578 -48.52 19.49 -31.75
N ARG A 579 -47.83 19.46 -32.91
CA ARG A 579 -48.00 18.43 -33.94
C ARG A 579 -47.63 17.02 -33.47
N LEU A 580 -46.82 16.89 -32.41
CA LEU A 580 -46.50 15.60 -31.81
C LEU A 580 -47.69 15.02 -31.02
N GLY A 581 -48.68 15.83 -30.63
CA GLY A 581 -49.86 15.38 -29.88
C GLY A 581 -49.58 14.96 -28.43
N LEU A 582 -48.40 15.29 -27.89
CA LEU A 582 -47.96 14.89 -26.55
C LEU A 582 -48.31 15.91 -25.44
N GLY A 583 -48.85 17.08 -25.82
CA GLY A 583 -49.15 18.16 -24.88
C GLY A 583 -47.89 18.80 -24.26
N LEU A 584 -46.78 18.86 -25.01
CA LEU A 584 -45.54 19.52 -24.59
C LEU A 584 -45.72 21.04 -24.57
N GLN A 585 -45.18 21.72 -23.56
CA GLN A 585 -45.34 23.14 -23.30
C GLN A 585 -43.98 23.83 -23.10
N GLY A 586 -43.91 25.13 -23.40
CA GLY A 586 -42.71 25.94 -23.20
C GLY A 586 -41.95 26.29 -24.48
N GLY A 587 -42.41 25.82 -25.64
CA GLY A 587 -41.87 26.25 -26.93
C GLY A 587 -42.12 27.74 -27.21
N ILE A 588 -41.44 28.26 -28.22
CA ILE A 588 -41.57 29.66 -28.65
C ILE A 588 -43.00 29.89 -29.17
N PRO A 589 -43.77 30.83 -28.59
CA PRO A 589 -45.13 31.10 -29.04
C PRO A 589 -45.16 31.61 -30.49
N ASN A 590 -46.27 31.35 -31.18
CA ASN A 590 -46.46 31.81 -32.56
C ASN A 590 -46.43 33.35 -32.62
N GLY A 591 -45.68 33.92 -33.57
CA GLY A 591 -45.59 35.37 -33.79
C GLY A 591 -44.38 36.06 -33.14
N TYR A 592 -43.53 35.34 -32.43
CA TYR A 592 -42.29 35.86 -31.85
C TYR A 592 -41.08 35.49 -32.70
N LEU A 593 -40.16 36.44 -32.92
CA LEU A 593 -38.88 36.23 -33.58
C LEU A 593 -37.80 35.94 -32.53
N VAL A 594 -37.05 34.86 -32.71
CA VAL A 594 -35.84 34.59 -31.93
C VAL A 594 -34.68 35.36 -32.57
N LEU A 595 -34.17 36.37 -31.86
CA LEU A 595 -32.95 37.07 -32.26
C LEU A 595 -31.74 36.28 -31.74
N ASP A 596 -30.99 35.66 -32.65
CA ASP A 596 -29.75 34.97 -32.31
C ASP A 596 -28.59 35.97 -32.25
N PHE A 597 -28.11 36.28 -31.05
CA PHE A 597 -27.02 37.25 -30.84
C PHE A 597 -25.62 36.63 -31.01
N ASN A 598 -25.51 35.38 -31.46
CA ASN A 598 -24.21 34.72 -31.70
C ASN A 598 -23.56 35.04 -33.05
N VAL A 599 -24.17 35.88 -33.89
CA VAL A 599 -23.52 36.41 -35.10
C VAL A 599 -22.68 37.62 -34.72
N ARG A 600 -21.44 37.39 -34.28
CA ARG A 600 -20.42 38.43 -34.28
C ARG A 600 -19.81 38.51 -35.68
N GLU A 601 -20.56 39.04 -36.63
CA GLU A 601 -19.97 39.55 -37.87
C GLU A 601 -20.85 40.66 -38.47
N ALA A 602 -20.18 41.71 -38.95
CA ALA A 602 -20.70 42.80 -39.77
C ALA A 602 -21.52 43.94 -39.08
N PHE A 603 -20.92 44.59 -38.08
CA PHE A 603 -21.04 46.05 -37.97
C PHE A 603 -19.65 46.69 -38.06
N SER A 604 -19.07 46.64 -39.27
CA SER A 604 -18.00 47.54 -39.68
C SER A 604 -18.21 47.94 -41.12
N SER A 605 -19.26 48.72 -41.34
CA SER A 605 -19.42 49.57 -42.51
C SER A 605 -19.39 51.03 -42.05
N GLY A 606 -18.21 51.46 -41.59
CA GLY A 606 -17.85 52.87 -41.46
C GLY A 606 -16.78 53.17 -42.48
N ALA A 607 -17.10 54.01 -43.46
CA ALA A 607 -16.24 54.38 -44.57
C ALA A 607 -14.94 55.07 -44.11
N SER A 608 -13.88 54.73 -44.86
CA SER A 608 -12.64 55.44 -45.16
C SER A 608 -12.38 56.78 -44.48
N LEU A 609 -11.35 56.86 -43.63
CA LEU A 609 -10.48 58.03 -43.52
C LEU A 609 -9.04 57.59 -43.16
N LEU A 610 -8.16 57.86 -44.13
CA LEU A 610 -6.72 58.08 -44.09
C LEU A 610 -6.04 57.99 -42.72
N GLY A 611 -5.03 57.12 -42.63
CA GLY A 611 -4.11 57.09 -41.50
C GLY A 611 -3.28 58.37 -41.38
N PRO A 612 -2.65 58.54 -40.20
CA PRO A 612 -1.20 58.75 -40.23
C PRO A 612 -0.48 57.94 -39.15
N GLY A 613 0.64 57.37 -39.54
CA GLY A 613 1.70 56.98 -38.63
C GLY A 613 2.54 58.18 -38.15
N PHE A 614 3.43 57.90 -37.21
CA PHE A 614 4.35 58.78 -36.48
C PHE A 614 3.65 59.55 -35.35
N VAL A 615 4.08 59.50 -34.08
CA VAL A 615 5.37 59.98 -33.58
C VAL A 615 5.57 59.46 -32.15
N SER A 616 6.80 59.06 -31.86
CA SER A 616 7.37 58.74 -30.56
C SER A 616 7.43 59.97 -29.64
N VAL A 617 6.98 59.90 -28.38
CA VAL A 617 7.52 60.71 -27.27
C VAL A 617 7.46 59.95 -25.94
N TRP A 618 8.48 60.25 -25.16
CA TRP A 618 9.00 59.77 -23.89
C TRP A 618 8.16 60.02 -22.61
N ILE A 619 8.41 59.10 -21.67
CA ILE A 619 8.71 59.26 -20.22
C ILE A 619 7.60 59.19 -19.15
N PRO A 620 7.88 58.44 -18.06
CA PRO A 620 7.00 58.15 -16.92
C PRO A 620 7.01 59.24 -15.85
N ALA A 621 5.89 59.37 -15.12
CA ALA A 621 5.82 59.83 -13.74
C ALA A 621 4.41 59.57 -13.21
N LEU A 622 4.29 58.78 -12.12
CA LEU A 622 3.53 59.13 -10.92
C LEU A 622 3.55 57.95 -9.93
N LEU A 623 4.62 58.02 -9.14
CA LEU A 623 4.78 57.76 -7.71
C LEU A 623 3.82 56.85 -6.90
N PRO A 624 4.40 56.11 -5.94
CA PRO A 624 3.72 55.23 -5.01
C PRO A 624 3.08 56.00 -3.84
N ALA A 625 1.98 55.49 -3.31
CA ALA A 625 1.55 55.76 -1.94
C ALA A 625 0.55 54.68 -1.50
N LEU A 626 0.96 53.84 -0.55
CA LEU A 626 0.16 53.32 0.58
C LEU A 626 0.86 52.08 1.16
N ARG A 627 1.92 52.33 1.94
CA ARG A 627 2.27 51.51 3.10
C ARG A 627 2.66 52.46 4.22
N LEU A 628 1.77 52.61 5.20
CA LEU A 628 2.03 52.92 6.62
C LEU A 628 0.67 53.15 7.29
N SER A 629 0.10 52.08 7.86
CA SER A 629 -0.75 51.99 9.05
C SER A 629 -1.15 50.54 9.22
#